data_AF-A0A2S2QRP9-F1
#
_entry.id   AF-A0A2S2QRP9-F1
#
_cell.length_a   1.000
_cell.length_b   1.000
_cell.length_c   1.000
_cell.angle_alpha   90.00
_cell.angle_beta   90.00
_cell.angle_gamma   90.00
#
_symmetry.space_group_name_H-M   'P 1'
#
loop_
_entity.id
_entity.type
_entity.pdbx_description
1 polymer ?
#
loop_
_entity_poly.entity_id
_entity_poly.type
_entity_poly.pdbx_seq_one_letter_code
_entity_poly.pdbx_strand_id
1 'polypeptide(L)'
;MSISNVLHTTSEPQVVKHGITFKNVIPIYKENEVNVDDWVLVSFQLDNLKQSSSKDMVYMYYIGQIIKQLDGSTFEGTFLRSKTTKLFKGFVYGFPNVKDICEFDRSQIIGKMQKPIPYCRGLFKFNFNCNSI
;
A
#
# COMPACT_ATOMS: atom_id res chain seq x y z
N MET A 1 -39.68 -24.23 8.65
CA MET A 1 -38.98 -23.14 7.95
C MET A 1 -37.69 -22.87 8.71
N SER A 2 -36.58 -23.41 8.24
CA SER A 2 -35.28 -23.24 8.90
C SER A 2 -34.61 -21.99 8.33
N ILE A 3 -34.39 -21.00 9.18
CA ILE A 3 -33.67 -19.78 8.83
C ILE A 3 -32.17 -20.12 8.94
N SER A 4 -31.52 -20.26 7.80
CA SER A 4 -30.08 -20.44 7.70
C SER A 4 -29.40 -19.17 8.21
N ASN A 5 -28.77 -19.23 9.38
CA ASN A 5 -27.84 -18.19 9.83
C ASN A 5 -26.60 -18.24 8.92
N VAL A 6 -26.61 -17.43 7.86
CA VAL A 6 -25.42 -17.16 7.05
C VAL A 6 -24.49 -16.31 7.90
N LEU A 7 -23.53 -16.95 8.56
CA LEU A 7 -22.40 -16.28 9.18
C LEU A 7 -21.54 -15.72 8.05
N HIS A 8 -21.75 -14.45 7.68
CA HIS A 8 -20.81 -13.74 6.81
C HIS A 8 -19.51 -13.53 7.59
N THR A 9 -18.60 -14.50 7.53
CA THR A 9 -17.19 -14.24 7.80
C THR A 9 -16.66 -13.39 6.65
N THR A 10 -16.85 -12.08 6.72
CA THR A 10 -16.15 -11.12 5.87
C THR A 10 -14.69 -11.13 6.29
N SER A 11 -13.89 -12.07 5.76
CA SER A 11 -12.44 -12.01 5.90
C SER A 11 -11.96 -10.78 5.15
N GLU A 12 -11.39 -9.81 5.86
CA GLU A 12 -10.74 -8.66 5.24
C GLU A 12 -9.70 -9.15 4.21
N PRO A 13 -9.59 -8.51 3.04
CA PRO A 13 -8.63 -8.93 2.02
C PRO A 13 -7.20 -8.80 2.56
N GLN A 14 -6.36 -9.79 2.29
CA GLN A 14 -4.99 -9.83 2.76
C GLN A 14 -4.01 -10.30 1.69
N VAL A 15 -2.80 -9.75 1.72
CA VAL A 15 -1.69 -10.12 0.83
C VAL A 15 -0.45 -10.40 1.66
N VAL A 16 0.32 -11.43 1.30
CA VAL A 16 1.61 -11.73 1.95
C VAL A 16 2.73 -11.41 0.96
N LYS A 17 3.69 -10.57 1.36
CA LYS A 17 4.86 -10.23 0.55
C LYS A 17 6.05 -9.90 1.45
N HIS A 18 7.23 -10.42 1.09
CA HIS A 18 8.47 -10.28 1.87
C HIS A 18 8.34 -10.76 3.34
N GLY A 19 7.57 -11.82 3.59
CA GLY A 19 7.32 -12.35 4.94
C GLY A 19 6.34 -11.54 5.80
N ILE A 20 5.77 -10.45 5.28
CA ILE A 20 4.82 -9.59 5.99
C ILE A 20 3.40 -9.85 5.48
N THR A 21 2.44 -9.94 6.40
CA THR A 21 1.01 -9.99 6.07
C THR A 21 0.42 -8.59 6.11
N PHE A 22 -0.14 -8.18 4.97
CA PHE A 22 -0.81 -6.90 4.76
C PHE A 22 -2.31 -7.10 4.74
N LYS A 23 -3.04 -6.51 5.70
CA LYS A 23 -4.50 -6.55 5.77
C LYS A 23 -5.12 -5.32 5.11
N ASN A 24 -6.33 -5.48 4.59
CA ASN A 24 -7.05 -4.48 3.80
C ASN A 24 -6.31 -4.08 2.52
N VAL A 25 -5.55 -5.02 1.95
CA VAL A 25 -4.88 -4.90 0.67
C VAL A 25 -5.54 -5.85 -0.31
N ILE A 26 -6.05 -5.30 -1.41
CA ILE A 26 -6.73 -6.06 -2.46
C ILE A 26 -5.66 -6.71 -3.34
N PRO A 27 -5.63 -8.05 -3.45
CA PRO A 27 -4.66 -8.76 -4.29
C PRO A 27 -4.86 -8.41 -5.77
N ILE A 28 -3.75 -8.42 -6.51
CA ILE A 28 -3.72 -8.24 -7.97
C ILE A 28 -3.34 -9.59 -8.56
N TYR A 29 -4.20 -10.16 -9.39
CA TYR A 29 -3.98 -11.46 -10.02
C TYR A 29 -3.60 -11.35 -11.49
N LYS A 30 -3.97 -10.25 -12.14
CA LYS A 30 -3.75 -10.05 -13.59
C LYS A 30 -3.06 -8.72 -13.89
N GLU A 31 -2.47 -8.65 -15.07
CA GLU A 31 -1.71 -7.48 -15.53
C GLU A 31 -2.60 -6.24 -15.81
N ASN A 32 -3.85 -6.45 -16.16
CA ASN A 32 -4.79 -5.38 -16.51
C ASN A 32 -5.64 -4.86 -15.32
N GLU A 33 -5.38 -5.34 -14.10
CA GLU A 33 -6.17 -4.95 -12.90
C GLU A 33 -5.70 -3.64 -12.24
N VAL A 34 -4.58 -3.08 -12.72
CA VAL A 34 -3.96 -1.85 -12.21
C VAL A 34 -4.04 -0.78 -13.29
N ASN A 35 -4.63 0.36 -12.94
CA ASN A 35 -4.85 1.47 -13.86
C ASN A 35 -4.37 2.80 -13.25
N VAL A 36 -4.25 3.82 -14.09
CA VAL A 36 -4.07 5.20 -13.63
C VAL A 36 -5.18 5.58 -12.64
N ASP A 37 -4.84 6.43 -11.66
CA ASP A 37 -5.65 6.84 -10.52
C ASP A 37 -5.90 5.79 -9.43
N ASP A 38 -5.53 4.53 -9.64
CA ASP A 38 -5.60 3.51 -8.60
C ASP A 38 -4.67 3.85 -7.44
N TRP A 39 -5.15 3.55 -6.23
CA TRP A 39 -4.33 3.57 -5.02
C TRP A 39 -3.68 2.22 -4.83
N VAL A 40 -2.38 2.22 -4.58
CA VAL A 40 -1.56 1.01 -4.50
C VAL A 40 -0.62 1.05 -3.31
N LEU A 41 -0.33 -0.13 -2.76
CA LEU A 41 0.76 -0.33 -1.83
C LEU A 41 1.96 -0.85 -2.61
N VAL A 42 3.09 -0.14 -2.51
CA VAL A 42 4.31 -0.43 -3.27
C VAL A 42 5.48 -0.67 -2.33
N SER A 43 6.30 -1.66 -2.64
CA SER A 43 7.52 -1.98 -1.90
C SER A 43 8.77 -1.50 -2.64
N PHE A 44 9.65 -0.80 -1.93
CA PHE A 44 10.96 -0.38 -2.42
C PHE A 44 12.03 -1.10 -1.62
N GLN A 45 12.95 -1.76 -2.33
CA GLN A 45 14.14 -2.33 -1.72
C GLN A 45 15.11 -1.21 -1.35
N LEU A 46 15.67 -1.27 -0.14
CA LEU A 46 16.72 -0.37 0.31
C LEU A 46 18.08 -0.99 0.03
N ASP A 47 18.74 -0.49 -1.00
CA ASP A 47 20.15 -0.82 -1.23
C ASP A 47 21.00 0.09 -0.34
N ASN A 48 21.76 -0.49 0.59
CA ASN A 48 22.74 0.16 1.49
C ASN A 48 22.27 0.68 2.87
N LEU A 49 21.64 -0.16 3.69
CA LEU A 49 21.89 -0.04 5.14
C LEU A 49 23.27 -0.64 5.42
N LYS A 50 24.21 0.20 5.87
CA LYS A 50 25.58 -0.18 6.27
C LYS A 50 25.58 -1.58 6.87
N GLN A 51 26.21 -2.51 6.15
CA GLN A 51 26.43 -3.93 6.47
C GLN A 51 26.21 -4.25 7.95
N SER A 52 24.94 -4.48 8.32
CA SER A 52 24.64 -5.27 9.50
C SER A 52 24.73 -6.71 9.03
N SER A 53 25.26 -7.59 9.87
CA SER A 53 25.66 -8.96 9.57
C SER A 53 24.52 -9.92 9.14
N SER A 54 23.33 -9.40 8.88
CA SER A 54 22.19 -10.13 8.31
C SER A 54 22.14 -9.93 6.80
N LYS A 55 22.09 -11.03 6.03
CA LYS A 55 21.86 -11.04 4.56
C LYS A 55 20.43 -10.58 4.17
N ASP A 56 19.71 -9.96 5.09
CA ASP A 56 18.28 -9.70 4.93
C ASP A 56 18.07 -8.43 4.12
N MET A 57 17.42 -8.59 2.97
CA MET A 57 16.96 -7.47 2.16
C MET A 57 15.94 -6.66 2.96
N VAL A 58 16.20 -5.36 3.12
CA VAL A 58 15.28 -4.45 3.82
C VAL A 58 14.36 -3.80 2.80
N TYR A 59 13.06 -3.84 3.07
CA TYR A 59 12.03 -3.23 2.23
C TYR A 59 11.31 -2.11 2.98
N MET A 60 11.03 -1.02 2.27
CA MET A 60 10.08 0.01 2.69
C MET A 60 8.80 -0.07 1.89
N TYR A 61 7.69 0.29 2.52
CA TYR A 61 6.36 0.19 1.93
C TYR A 61 5.69 1.56 1.93
N TYR A 62 5.14 1.95 0.78
CA TYR A 62 4.47 3.23 0.62
C TYR A 62 3.12 3.05 -0.05
N ILE A 63 2.14 3.80 0.45
CA ILE A 63 0.85 3.94 -0.20
C ILE A 63 0.98 5.10 -1.18
N GLY A 64 0.61 4.87 -2.43
CA GLY A 64 0.65 5.89 -3.47
C GLY A 64 -0.52 5.80 -4.42
N GLN A 65 -0.65 6.83 -5.25
CA GLN A 65 -1.60 6.87 -6.36
C GLN A 65 -0.83 6.84 -7.68
N ILE A 66 -1.28 6.01 -8.62
CA ILE A 66 -0.72 5.96 -9.97
C ILE A 66 -1.14 7.22 -10.72
N ILE A 67 -0.16 7.98 -11.20
CA ILE A 67 -0.39 9.20 -11.98
C ILE A 67 -0.37 8.88 -13.47
N LYS A 68 0.54 8.00 -13.89
CA LYS A 68 0.77 7.70 -15.29
C LYS A 68 1.33 6.29 -15.46
N GLN A 69 0.95 5.64 -16.57
CA GLN A 69 1.61 4.44 -17.04
C GLN A 69 2.66 4.84 -18.08
N LEU A 70 3.91 4.45 -17.87
CA LEU A 70 5.03 4.80 -18.75
C LEU A 70 5.18 3.78 -19.88
N ASP A 71 5.06 2.50 -19.55
CA ASP A 71 5.08 1.38 -20.49
C ASP A 71 4.20 0.21 -19.97
N GLY A 72 4.34 -1.00 -20.52
CA GLY A 72 3.54 -2.16 -20.12
C GLY A 72 3.72 -2.61 -18.66
N SER A 73 4.86 -2.31 -18.03
CA SER A 73 5.23 -2.77 -16.68
C SER A 73 5.56 -1.62 -15.71
N THR A 74 5.88 -0.44 -16.20
CA THR A 74 6.38 0.68 -15.41
C THR A 74 5.33 1.77 -15.23
N PHE A 75 5.25 2.27 -14.00
CA PHE A 75 4.32 3.32 -13.61
C PHE A 75 5.05 4.50 -12.98
N GLU A 76 4.47 5.68 -13.11
CA GLU A 76 4.80 6.85 -12.32
C GLU A 76 3.68 7.08 -11.31
N GLY A 77 4.02 7.24 -10.04
CA GLY A 77 3.05 7.49 -8.99
C GLY A 77 3.54 8.48 -7.97
N THR A 78 2.60 8.94 -7.16
CA THR A 78 2.90 9.81 -6.04
C THR A 78 2.61 9.17 -4.70
N PHE A 79 3.52 9.35 -3.75
CA PHE A 79 3.54 8.58 -2.52
C PHE A 79 3.21 9.42 -1.30
N LEU A 80 2.46 8.81 -0.38
CA LEU A 80 2.12 9.41 0.90
C LEU A 80 3.16 9.06 1.95
N ARG A 81 3.32 9.97 2.92
CA ARG A 81 4.10 9.73 4.14
C ARG A 81 3.14 9.60 5.31
N SER A 82 3.46 8.69 6.23
CA SER A 82 2.72 8.60 7.49
C SER A 82 2.89 9.90 8.28
N LYS A 83 1.81 10.33 8.91
CA LYS A 83 1.77 11.50 9.78
C LYS A 83 1.24 11.06 11.13
N THR A 84 2.06 11.24 12.16
CA THR A 84 1.63 11.01 13.53
C THR A 84 0.71 12.15 13.95
N THR A 85 -0.53 11.83 14.28
CA THR A 85 -1.46 12.79 14.90
C THR A 85 -1.74 12.36 16.34
N LYS A 86 -2.18 13.30 17.20
CA LYS A 86 -2.52 13.00 18.60
C LYS A 86 -3.63 11.94 18.72
N LEU A 87 -4.55 11.89 17.74
CA LEU A 87 -5.72 11.00 17.73
C LEU A 87 -5.49 9.69 16.98
N PHE A 88 -4.58 9.67 16.01
CA PHE A 88 -4.29 8.50 15.18
C PHE A 88 -2.78 8.34 15.00
N LYS A 89 -2.22 7.28 15.59
CA LYS A 89 -0.87 6.82 15.32
C LYS A 89 -0.89 5.93 14.07
N GLY A 90 -0.17 6.31 13.02
CA GLY A 90 0.10 5.44 11.86
C GLY A 90 -0.96 5.42 10.73
N PHE A 91 -2.23 5.68 11.00
CA PHE A 91 -3.31 5.57 9.99
C PHE A 91 -3.60 6.83 9.18
N VAL A 92 -2.97 7.96 9.53
CA VAL A 92 -3.12 9.22 8.81
C VAL A 92 -1.90 9.42 7.94
N TYR A 93 -2.15 9.71 6.67
CA TYR A 93 -1.15 9.85 5.65
C TYR A 93 -1.35 11.19 4.93
N GLY A 94 -0.29 11.76 4.38
CA GLY A 94 -0.39 12.98 3.59
C GLY A 94 0.71 13.03 2.56
N PHE A 95 0.49 13.81 1.50
CA PHE A 95 1.56 14.12 0.58
C PHE A 95 2.62 14.97 1.29
N PRO A 96 3.90 14.79 0.98
CA PRO A 96 4.90 15.79 1.33
C PRO A 96 4.56 17.14 0.67
N ASN A 97 5.17 18.22 1.16
CA ASN A 97 4.87 19.60 0.70
C ASN A 97 5.02 19.76 -0.82
N VAL A 98 5.91 18.97 -1.41
CA VAL A 98 6.02 18.77 -2.86
C VAL A 98 5.59 17.33 -3.14
N LYS A 99 4.77 17.10 -4.17
CA LYS A 99 4.38 15.74 -4.57
C LYS A 99 5.65 14.94 -4.83
N ASP A 100 5.82 13.88 -4.06
CA ASP A 100 6.90 12.92 -4.27
C ASP A 100 6.47 12.06 -5.45
N ILE A 101 7.09 12.25 -6.62
CA ILE A 101 6.82 11.52 -7.85
C ILE A 101 7.99 10.57 -8.06
N CYS A 102 7.68 9.29 -8.22
CA CYS A 102 8.69 8.27 -8.41
C CYS A 102 8.18 7.19 -9.38
N GLU A 103 9.08 6.71 -10.23
CA GLU A 103 8.84 5.57 -11.10
C GLU A 103 8.98 4.27 -10.31
N PHE A 104 8.15 3.29 -10.64
CA PHE A 104 8.23 1.96 -10.04
C PHE A 104 7.69 0.91 -11.00
N ASP A 105 8.26 -0.29 -10.88
CA ASP A 105 7.84 -1.44 -11.67
C ASP A 105 6.60 -2.11 -11.06
N ARG A 106 5.82 -2.76 -11.91
CA ARG A 106 4.66 -3.56 -11.51
C ARG A 106 4.99 -4.58 -10.42
N SER A 107 6.15 -5.24 -10.51
CA SER A 107 6.60 -6.23 -9.53
C SER A 107 6.78 -5.64 -8.14
N GLN A 108 6.92 -4.32 -8.01
CA GLN A 108 6.99 -3.62 -6.73
C GLN A 108 5.61 -3.42 -6.09
N ILE A 109 4.53 -3.55 -6.86
CA ILE A 109 3.17 -3.44 -6.32
C ILE A 109 2.86 -4.67 -5.46
N ILE A 110 2.39 -4.44 -4.24
CA ILE A 110 1.90 -5.48 -3.33
C ILE A 110 0.43 -5.75 -3.59
N GLY A 111 -0.35 -4.68 -3.76
CA GLY A 111 -1.77 -4.78 -4.04
C GLY A 111 -2.44 -3.41 -4.14
N LYS A 112 -3.73 -3.42 -4.46
CA LYS A 112 -4.55 -2.22 -4.50
C LYS A 112 -5.06 -1.87 -3.11
N MET A 113 -5.16 -0.57 -2.86
CA MET A 113 -5.77 -0.03 -1.66
C MET A 113 -7.17 0.46 -2.00
N GLN A 114 -8.09 0.38 -1.04
CA GLN A 114 -9.32 1.16 -1.14
C GLN A 114 -8.97 2.65 -1.17
N LYS A 115 -9.76 3.42 -1.94
CA LYS A 115 -9.59 4.88 -2.02
C LYS A 115 -9.66 5.48 -0.61
N PRO A 116 -8.74 6.36 -0.24
CA PRO A 116 -8.72 6.93 1.09
C PRO A 116 -9.95 7.78 1.38
N ILE A 117 -10.27 7.87 2.66
CA ILE A 117 -11.24 8.84 3.17
C ILE A 117 -10.47 10.15 3.46
N PRO A 118 -10.86 11.29 2.88
CA PRO A 118 -10.29 12.58 3.25
C PRO A 118 -10.49 12.86 4.75
N TYR A 119 -9.42 13.26 5.44
CA TYR A 119 -9.48 13.60 6.87
C TYR A 119 -9.50 15.12 7.09
N CYS A 120 -8.48 15.82 6.59
CA CYS A 120 -8.34 17.28 6.58
C CYS A 120 -7.63 17.71 5.28
N ARG A 121 -7.47 19.02 5.04
CA ARG A 121 -6.74 19.53 3.85
C ARG A 121 -5.38 18.82 3.70
N GLY A 122 -5.24 18.04 2.62
CA GLY A 122 -4.01 17.31 2.28
C GLY A 122 -3.73 16.03 3.08
N LEU A 123 -4.65 15.59 3.96
CA LEU A 123 -4.51 14.39 4.78
C LEU A 123 -5.58 13.34 4.45
N PHE A 124 -5.15 12.09 4.39
CA PHE A 124 -5.91 10.91 4.00
C PHE A 124 -5.88 9.87 5.11
N LYS A 125 -7.01 9.22 5.36
CA LYS A 125 -7.11 8.08 6.27
C LYS A 125 -7.20 6.79 5.47
N PHE A 126 -6.32 5.86 5.79
CA PHE A 126 -6.37 4.48 5.28
C PHE A 126 -6.62 3.52 6.44
N ASN A 127 -7.47 2.53 6.21
CA ASN A 127 -7.58 1.39 7.11
C ASN A 127 -6.60 0.32 6.62
N PHE A 128 -5.37 0.35 7.12
CA PHE A 128 -4.29 -0.55 6.71
C PHE A 128 -3.53 -1.01 7.93
N ASN A 129 -3.29 -2.32 8.04
CA ASN A 129 -2.51 -2.90 9.13
C ASN A 129 -1.52 -3.92 8.56
N CYS A 130 -0.28 -3.89 9.02
CA CYS A 130 0.76 -4.83 8.63
C CYS A 130 1.39 -5.44 9.87
N ASN A 131 1.43 -6.78 9.92
CA ASN A 131 2.11 -7.51 10.98
C ASN A 131 3.21 -8.37 10.35
N SER A 132 4.41 -8.33 10.96
CA SER A 132 5.41 -9.37 10.71
C SER A 132 4.85 -10.69 11.24
N ILE A 133 5.01 -11.77 10.46
CA ILE A 133 4.79 -13.14 10.94
C ILE A 133 5.95 -13.51 11.88
#